data_AF-A0ABD0QL26-F1
#
_entry.id   AF-A0ABD0QL26-F1
#
_cell.length_a   1.000
_cell.length_b   1.000
_cell.length_c   1.000
_cell.angle_alpha   90.00
_cell.angle_beta   90.00
_cell.angle_gamma   90.00
#
_symmetry.space_group_name_H-M   'P 1'
#
loop_
_entity.id
_entity.type
_entity.pdbx_description
1 polymer ?
#
loop_
_entity_poly.entity_id
_entity_poly.type
_entity_poly.pdbx_seq_one_letter_code
_entity_poly.pdbx_strand_id
1 'polypeptide(L)' 'MTNSHAKSILNAMNALRKSNTLCDITLRVEGTDFPAHRIVLAACSDYFCAMFTSE' A
#
# COMPACT_ATOMS: atom_id res chain seq x y z
N MET A 1 -2.99 19.38 -15.14
CA MET A 1 -3.12 18.02 -15.73
C MET A 1 -2.61 16.89 -14.82
N THR A 2 -1.80 17.14 -13.80
CA THR A 2 -1.17 16.09 -12.96
C THR A 2 -2.10 15.47 -11.90
N ASN A 3 -3.05 16.24 -11.35
CA ASN A 3 -3.89 15.78 -10.23
C ASN A 3 -4.85 14.63 -10.62
N SER A 4 -5.41 14.67 -11.83
CA SER A 4 -6.27 13.58 -12.34
C SER A 4 -5.51 12.26 -12.49
N HIS A 5 -4.27 12.34 -12.98
CA HIS A 5 -3.43 11.16 -13.16
C HIS A 5 -3.05 10.51 -11.84
N ALA A 6 -2.61 11.31 -10.85
CA ALA A 6 -2.31 10.82 -9.51
C ALA A 6 -3.53 10.12 -8.86
N LYS A 7 -4.71 10.73 -8.97
CA LYS A 7 -5.96 10.13 -8.47
C LYS A 7 -6.30 8.81 -9.18
N SER A 8 -6.10 8.73 -10.49
CA SER A 8 -6.31 7.50 -11.26
C SER A 8 -5.38 6.38 -10.81
N ILE A 9 -4.10 6.67 -10.59
CA ILE A 9 -3.12 5.70 -10.07
C ILE A 9 -3.53 5.20 -8.68
N LEU A 10 -3.86 6.11 -7.75
CA LEU A 10 -4.28 5.72 -6.40
C LEU A 10 -5.54 4.86 -6.41
N ASN A 11 -6.51 5.16 -7.29
CA ASN A 11 -7.69 4.33 -7.47
C ASN A 11 -7.34 2.93 -7.99
N ALA A 12 -6.43 2.82 -8.96
CA ALA A 12 -5.96 1.54 -9.48
C ALA A 12 -5.25 0.71 -8.40
N MET A 13 -4.35 1.33 -7.60
CA MET A 13 -3.68 0.65 -6.50
C MET A 13 -4.66 0.16 -5.43
N ASN A 14 -5.68 0.96 -5.10
CA ASN A 14 -6.72 0.55 -4.17
C ASN A 14 -7.59 -0.60 -4.72
N ALA A 15 -7.85 -0.62 -6.04
CA ALA A 15 -8.55 -1.74 -6.67
C ALA A 15 -7.75 -3.04 -6.57
N LEU A 16 -6.43 -2.98 -6.87
CA LEU A 16 -5.52 -4.12 -6.70
C LEU A 16 -5.46 -4.61 -5.26
N ARG A 17 -5.46 -3.69 -4.29
CA ARG A 17 -5.48 -4.03 -2.86
C ARG A 17 -6.75 -4.79 -2.49
N LYS A 18 -7.91 -4.33 -2.96
CA LYS A 18 -9.21 -4.97 -2.72
C LYS A 18 -9.32 -6.35 -3.36
N SER A 19 -8.67 -6.58 -4.51
CA SER A 19 -8.60 -7.89 -5.16
C SER A 19 -7.43 -8.75 -4.67
N ASN A 20 -6.73 -8.32 -3.61
CA ASN A 20 -5.55 -9.00 -3.06
C ASN A 20 -4.45 -9.29 -4.11
N THR A 21 -4.33 -8.41 -5.11
CA THR A 21 -3.43 -8.57 -6.25
C THR A 21 -2.18 -7.73 -6.03
N LEU A 22 -1.00 -8.35 -6.20
CA LEU A 22 0.31 -7.75 -5.91
C LEU A 22 0.51 -7.29 -4.46
N CYS A 23 -0.36 -7.66 -3.53
CA CYS A 23 -0.16 -7.41 -2.11
C CYS A 23 0.99 -8.27 -1.58
N ASP A 24 2.06 -7.63 -1.15
CA ASP A 24 3.32 -8.23 -0.67
C ASP A 24 3.45 -8.18 0.86
N ILE A 25 2.43 -7.67 1.55
CA ILE A 25 2.32 -7.67 3.01
C ILE A 25 0.86 -7.80 3.46
N THR A 26 0.65 -8.45 4.61
CA THR A 26 -0.63 -8.49 5.32
C THR A 26 -0.43 -7.99 6.75
N LEU A 27 -1.11 -6.91 7.12
CA LEU A 27 -1.14 -6.41 8.49
C LEU A 27 -2.23 -7.14 9.25
N ARG A 28 -1.91 -7.74 10.41
CA ARG A 28 -2.89 -8.42 11.27
C ARG A 28 -3.15 -7.58 12.51
N VAL A 29 -4.40 -7.20 12.74
CA VAL A 29 -4.83 -6.45 13.92
C VAL A 29 -6.01 -7.16 14.56
N GLU A 30 -5.86 -7.61 15.81
CA GLU A 30 -6.90 -8.32 16.56
C GLU A 30 -7.56 -9.47 15.78
N GLY A 31 -6.74 -10.25 15.06
CA GLY A 31 -7.22 -11.39 14.25
C GLY A 31 -7.81 -11.03 12.89
N THR A 32 -7.88 -9.75 12.54
CA THR A 32 -8.31 -9.28 11.21
C THR A 32 -7.11 -9.02 10.32
N ASP A 33 -7.16 -9.54 9.08
CA ASP A 33 -6.10 -9.40 8.09
C ASP A 33 -6.37 -8.27 7.09
N PHE A 34 -5.36 -7.43 6.89
CA PHE A 34 -5.38 -6.30 5.97
C PHE A 34 -4.25 -6.45 4.95
N PRO A 35 -4.52 -7.02 3.76
CA PRO A 35 -3.55 -7.05 2.70
C PRO A 35 -3.26 -5.64 2.17
N ALA A 36 -2.00 -5.36 1.90
CA ALA A 36 -1.51 -4.06 1.47
C ALA A 36 -0.29 -4.18 0.56
N HIS A 37 0.15 -3.04 0.03
CA HIS A 37 1.36 -2.91 -0.76
C HIS A 37 2.44 -2.20 0.06
N ARG A 38 3.59 -2.83 0.28
CA ARG A 38 4.72 -2.25 1.03
C ARG A 38 5.16 -0.92 0.46
N ILE A 39 5.22 -0.81 -0.88
CA ILE A 39 5.60 0.43 -1.56
C ILE A 39 4.64 1.59 -1.29
N VAL A 40 3.33 1.31 -1.21
CA VAL A 40 2.33 2.34 -0.90
C VAL A 40 2.44 2.76 0.56
N LEU A 41 2.62 1.81 1.48
CA LEU A 41 2.83 2.10 2.89
C LEU A 41 4.11 2.91 3.13
N ALA A 42 5.23 2.53 2.49
CA ALA A 42 6.49 3.26 2.56
C ALA A 42 6.37 4.69 2.02
N ALA A 43 5.70 4.87 0.87
CA ALA A 43 5.50 6.20 0.27
C ALA A 43 4.63 7.12 1.14
N CYS A 44 3.82 6.58 2.04
CA CYS A 44 2.87 7.33 2.88
C CYS A 44 3.30 7.46 4.35
N SER A 45 4.39 6.80 4.78
CA SER A 45 4.78 6.76 6.19
C SER A 45 6.28 6.51 6.34
N ASP A 46 6.98 7.42 7.01
CA ASP A 46 8.42 7.29 7.29
C ASP A 46 8.73 6.04 8.12
N TYR A 47 7.83 5.63 9.01
CA TYR A 47 7.96 4.39 9.77
C TYR A 47 7.97 3.16 8.85
N PHE A 48 6.99 3.04 7.96
CA PHE A 48 6.94 1.94 7.01
C PHE A 48 8.07 2.02 5.99
N CYS A 49 8.48 3.23 5.58
CA CYS A 49 9.63 3.44 4.71
C CYS A 49 10.89 2.87 5.35
N ALA A 50 11.25 3.36 6.54
CA ALA A 50 12.39 2.86 7.30
C ALA A 50 12.28 1.34 7.54
N MET A 51 11.14 0.84 8.01
CA MET A 51 10.94 -0.59 8.27
C MET A 51 11.14 -1.47 7.03
N PHE A 52 10.82 -0.99 5.83
CA PHE A 52 10.96 -1.78 4.59
C PHE A 52 12.25 -1.56 3.83
N THR A 53 13.02 -0.51 4.13
CA THR A 53 14.31 -0.20 3.47
C THR A 53 15.52 -0.36 4.38
N SER A 54 15.32 -0.66 5.68
CA SER A 54 16.41 -1.01 6.59
C SER A 54 16.71 -2.50 6.42
N GLU A 55 17.90 -2.84 5.91
CA GLU A 55 18.48 -4.20 6.01
C GLU A 55 19.22 -4.38 7.34
#